data_AF-A0A7S1W2T2-F1
#
_entry.id   AF-A0A7S1W2T2-F1
#
_cell.length_a   1.000
_cell.length_b   1.000
_cell.length_c   1.000
_cell.angle_alpha   90.00
_cell.angle_beta   90.00
_cell.angle_gamma   90.00
#
_symmetry.space_group_name_H-M   'P 1'
#
loop_
_entity.id
_entity.type
_entity.pdbx_description
1 polymer ?
#
loop_
_entity_poly.entity_id
_entity_poly.type
_entity_poly.pdbx_seq_one_letter_code
_entity_poly.pdbx_strand_id
1 'polypeptide(L)'
;LKAKAFGQSLVAAMVQSGKGGLRGLVYLAVLGYSALASPNHDEVQASIEMQTAWQRYAEGRRLGSAGKASGEAAEAETCELVHSKSMEPIRIGYDVIDVDTSVSAETRNHIEHVILKRAINYWSRTLKVHRATAPLTVSRIGVDCHEYGLGFRDYVFTKTPRSCSSAKNPTCGVGINIPEKYLRPMKVCKSKCPQALETIEHLVTKTGGPPCDECSELPGGGGAVGFDFMALVTIKQSEFCESRTKAHGSSCVRDQCDRPVFAWINFCPGMVSHREEDTNAQVSTAIHEFAHALAFSSHLFGFFRSKDGMPLFPREEEHPHQLQNRVSWTCNQNGYAWNDPAGHRKFVDLSSAGIIVKSSERGIDQCPCPVGMPFMQPGC
;
A
#
# COMPACT_ATOMS: atom_id res chain seq x y z
N LEU A 1 -6.78 10.05 -33.25
CA LEU A 1 -7.56 8.79 -33.33
C LEU A 1 -6.83 7.53 -32.80
N LYS A 2 -5.66 7.64 -32.16
CA LYS A 2 -4.95 6.52 -31.52
C LYS A 2 -4.56 6.89 -30.07
N ALA A 3 -5.51 6.81 -29.15
CA ALA A 3 -5.25 6.95 -27.70
C ALA A 3 -6.38 6.33 -26.83
N LYS A 4 -7.18 5.41 -27.37
CA LYS A 4 -8.34 4.83 -26.66
C LYS A 4 -8.06 3.51 -25.94
N ALA A 5 -6.81 3.03 -25.90
CA ALA A 5 -6.54 1.60 -25.70
C ALA A 5 -5.46 1.24 -24.65
N PHE A 6 -4.90 2.16 -23.87
CA PHE A 6 -3.81 1.78 -22.95
C PHE A 6 -4.29 1.02 -21.70
N GLY A 7 -5.45 1.39 -21.14
CA GLY A 7 -6.08 0.62 -20.05
C GLY A 7 -6.70 -0.72 -20.51
N GLN A 8 -7.09 -0.83 -21.77
CA GLN A 8 -7.65 -2.08 -22.35
C GLN A 8 -6.57 -3.06 -22.84
N SER A 9 -5.35 -2.58 -23.14
CA SER A 9 -4.31 -3.43 -23.77
C SER A 9 -3.49 -4.27 -22.80
N LEU A 10 -3.47 -3.98 -21.49
CA LEU A 10 -2.62 -4.75 -20.57
C LEU A 10 -3.18 -6.16 -20.31
N VAL A 11 -4.50 -6.33 -20.33
CA VAL A 11 -5.16 -7.65 -20.26
C VAL A 11 -4.88 -8.47 -21.53
N ALA A 12 -4.70 -7.81 -22.68
CA ALA A 12 -4.34 -8.48 -23.93
C ALA A 12 -2.83 -8.82 -24.03
N ALA A 13 -1.95 -7.97 -23.48
CA ALA A 13 -0.50 -8.14 -23.60
C ALA A 13 0.07 -9.25 -22.68
N MET A 14 -0.59 -9.58 -21.57
CA MET A 14 -0.14 -10.68 -20.68
C MET A 14 -0.41 -12.08 -21.26
N VAL A 15 -1.15 -12.21 -22.37
CA VAL A 15 -1.45 -13.50 -23.02
C VAL A 15 -0.39 -13.91 -24.07
N GLN A 16 0.54 -13.03 -24.45
CA GLN A 16 1.49 -13.30 -25.55
C GLN A 16 2.86 -13.86 -25.15
N SER A 17 3.10 -14.19 -23.88
CA SER A 17 4.35 -14.83 -23.43
C SER A 17 4.18 -16.34 -23.25
N GLY A 18 3.79 -17.04 -24.31
CA GLY A 18 3.73 -18.51 -24.38
C GLY A 18 4.31 -18.99 -25.71
N LYS A 19 5.41 -19.75 -25.63
CA LYS A 19 6.24 -20.21 -26.75
C LYS A 19 5.46 -20.89 -27.89
N GLY A 20 5.82 -20.52 -29.13
CA GLY A 20 5.98 -21.36 -30.32
C GLY A 20 4.94 -22.45 -30.64
N GLY A 21 4.29 -22.33 -31.80
CA GLY A 21 3.73 -23.47 -32.53
C GLY A 21 2.30 -23.30 -33.05
N LEU A 22 2.20 -23.00 -34.35
CA LEU A 22 1.10 -23.24 -35.30
C LEU A 22 -0.39 -23.24 -34.86
N ARG A 23 -1.11 -22.29 -35.46
CA ARG A 23 -2.44 -22.39 -36.10
C ARG A 23 -3.65 -22.84 -35.27
N GLY A 24 -4.43 -21.84 -34.86
CA GLY A 24 -5.86 -21.94 -34.58
C GLY A 24 -6.46 -20.55 -34.39
N LEU A 25 -7.06 -19.97 -35.44
CA LEU A 25 -7.78 -18.70 -35.34
C LEU A 25 -9.05 -18.90 -34.51
N VAL A 26 -9.02 -18.53 -33.23
CA VAL A 26 -10.23 -18.28 -32.44
C VAL A 26 -10.38 -16.77 -32.33
N TYR A 27 -11.24 -16.20 -33.18
CA TYR A 27 -11.70 -14.83 -33.05
C TYR A 27 -12.56 -14.73 -31.78
N LEU A 28 -11.94 -14.38 -30.66
CA LEU A 28 -12.68 -13.89 -29.49
C LEU A 28 -13.07 -12.44 -29.78
N ALA A 29 -14.34 -12.26 -30.15
CA ALA A 29 -14.97 -10.95 -30.22
C ALA A 29 -14.96 -10.33 -28.81
N VAL A 30 -13.94 -9.53 -28.51
CA VAL A 30 -13.92 -8.64 -27.36
C VAL A 30 -14.95 -7.54 -27.64
N LEU A 31 -16.20 -7.80 -27.28
CA LEU A 31 -17.23 -6.79 -27.22
C LEU A 31 -16.74 -5.69 -26.27
N GLY A 32 -16.59 -4.49 -26.82
CA GLY A 32 -16.19 -3.29 -26.11
C GLY A 32 -17.18 -2.91 -25.01
N TYR A 33 -17.04 -3.52 -23.84
CA TYR A 33 -17.48 -2.90 -22.60
C TYR A 33 -16.40 -1.91 -22.19
N SER A 34 -16.61 -0.68 -22.63
CA SER A 34 -15.89 0.50 -22.14
C SER A 34 -15.91 0.47 -20.60
N ALA A 35 -14.74 0.49 -19.96
CA ALA A 35 -14.59 0.69 -18.52
C ALA A 35 -14.92 2.16 -18.14
N LEU A 36 -16.11 2.63 -18.50
CA LEU A 36 -16.66 3.98 -18.26
C LEU A 36 -17.29 4.10 -16.86
N ALA A 37 -16.76 3.36 -15.91
CA ALA A 37 -17.49 2.98 -14.70
C ALA A 37 -16.55 2.75 -13.52
N SER A 38 -15.36 3.35 -13.55
CA SER A 38 -14.42 3.29 -12.46
C SER A 38 -14.07 4.70 -12.02
N PRO A 39 -14.07 4.99 -10.70
CA PRO A 39 -13.70 6.31 -10.20
C PRO A 39 -12.29 6.65 -10.66
N ASN A 40 -11.90 7.90 -10.46
CA ASN A 40 -10.50 8.26 -10.65
C ASN A 40 -9.67 7.50 -9.60
N HIS A 41 -9.05 6.37 -9.98
CA HIS A 41 -8.28 5.53 -9.06
C HIS A 41 -7.12 6.29 -8.42
N ASP A 42 -6.61 7.31 -9.10
CA ASP A 42 -5.55 8.16 -8.56
C ASP A 42 -6.09 9.14 -7.52
N GLU A 43 -7.34 9.60 -7.66
CA GLU A 43 -8.02 10.37 -6.61
C GLU A 43 -8.31 9.49 -5.39
N VAL A 44 -8.80 8.26 -5.62
CA VAL A 44 -8.97 7.28 -4.55
C VAL A 44 -7.62 7.07 -3.87
N GLN A 45 -6.56 6.71 -4.60
CA GLN A 45 -5.24 6.45 -4.02
C GLN A 45 -4.61 7.68 -3.34
N ALA A 46 -4.82 8.89 -3.86
CA ALA A 46 -4.31 10.14 -3.27
C ALA A 46 -4.95 10.46 -1.92
N SER A 47 -6.22 10.07 -1.74
CA SER A 47 -6.93 10.21 -0.46
C SER A 47 -6.43 9.23 0.62
N ILE A 48 -5.59 8.26 0.25
CA ILE A 48 -5.14 7.17 1.12
C ILE A 48 -3.72 7.42 1.60
N GLU A 49 -3.55 7.35 2.91
CA GLU A 49 -2.24 7.41 3.51
C GLU A 49 -1.51 6.07 3.32
N MET A 50 -0.40 6.11 2.57
CA MET A 50 0.45 4.95 2.39
C MET A 50 1.43 4.82 3.56
N GLN A 51 1.29 3.73 4.31
CA GLN A 51 2.18 3.35 5.39
C GLN A 51 3.36 2.53 4.87
N THR A 52 4.43 2.45 5.67
CA THR A 52 5.51 1.49 5.44
C THR A 52 5.60 0.49 6.60
N ALA A 53 5.82 -0.78 6.27
CA ALA A 53 5.98 -1.83 7.25
C ALA A 53 6.99 -2.87 6.77
N TRP A 54 8.10 -2.98 7.49
CA TRP A 54 9.11 -4.00 7.24
C TRP A 54 8.49 -5.39 7.16
N GLN A 55 8.86 -6.22 6.18
CA GLN A 55 8.49 -7.63 6.12
C GLN A 55 9.73 -8.51 6.10
N ARG A 56 9.57 -9.81 6.29
CA ARG A 56 10.66 -10.77 6.32
C ARG A 56 10.62 -11.68 5.11
N TYR A 57 11.75 -11.88 4.46
CA TYR A 57 11.87 -12.70 3.26
C TYR A 57 12.97 -13.77 3.36
N ALA A 58 13.89 -13.71 4.33
CA ALA A 58 14.97 -14.70 4.47
C ALA A 58 14.58 -15.78 5.47
N GLU A 59 14.99 -17.02 5.16
CA GLU A 59 14.85 -18.18 6.03
C GLU A 59 16.10 -18.30 6.92
N GLY A 60 15.90 -18.43 8.24
CA GLY A 60 17.00 -18.60 9.20
C GLY A 60 16.57 -18.45 10.66
N ARG A 61 16.99 -19.38 11.53
CA ARG A 61 16.79 -19.26 12.99
C ARG A 61 17.66 -18.12 13.53
N ARG A 62 17.06 -17.26 14.36
CA ARG A 62 17.82 -16.42 15.29
C ARG A 62 18.57 -17.37 16.23
N LEU A 63 19.90 -17.42 16.15
CA LEU A 63 20.70 -17.91 17.27
C LEU A 63 20.54 -16.89 18.40
N GLY A 64 19.84 -17.31 19.46
CA GLY A 64 19.87 -16.78 20.82
C GLY A 64 20.03 -15.27 21.03
N SER A 65 18.91 -14.58 21.22
CA SER A 65 18.78 -13.58 22.29
C SER A 65 17.30 -13.40 22.56
N ALA A 66 16.81 -14.07 23.59
CA ALA A 66 15.60 -13.66 24.26
C ALA A 66 15.82 -12.23 24.78
N GLY A 67 14.95 -11.30 24.40
CA GLY A 67 14.95 -9.95 24.96
C GLY A 67 15.67 -8.87 24.15
N LYS A 68 15.29 -8.64 22.89
CA LYS A 68 15.34 -7.29 22.28
C LYS A 68 14.12 -7.08 21.39
N ALA A 69 13.01 -6.76 22.02
CA ALA A 69 11.86 -6.11 21.39
C ALA A 69 12.17 -4.61 21.31
N SER A 70 13.02 -4.26 20.35
CA SER A 70 13.31 -2.89 19.97
C SER A 70 13.71 -2.92 18.51
N GLY A 71 12.96 -2.22 17.66
CA GLY A 71 13.37 -2.01 16.28
C GLY A 71 14.81 -1.49 16.21
N GLU A 72 15.47 -1.86 15.12
CA GLU A 72 16.83 -1.47 14.69
C GLU A 72 18.00 -2.37 15.13
N ALA A 73 18.79 -2.75 14.12
CA ALA A 73 20.05 -3.50 14.14
C ALA A 73 20.02 -5.04 14.21
N ALA A 74 19.07 -5.70 13.54
CA ALA A 74 19.41 -6.92 12.81
C ALA A 74 19.69 -6.47 11.37
N GLU A 75 20.77 -6.93 10.72
CA GLU A 75 21.06 -6.62 9.30
C GLU A 75 19.76 -6.66 8.50
N ALA A 76 19.27 -5.47 8.15
CA ALA A 76 18.03 -5.32 7.43
C ALA A 76 18.22 -6.03 6.09
N GLU A 77 17.37 -7.03 5.78
CA GLU A 77 17.43 -7.70 4.48
C GLU A 77 17.34 -6.63 3.38
N THR A 78 18.42 -6.49 2.61
CA THR A 78 18.47 -5.53 1.51
C THR A 78 17.53 -5.97 0.39
N CYS A 79 17.07 -5.03 -0.42
CA CYS A 79 16.14 -5.36 -1.49
C CYS A 79 16.78 -6.20 -2.59
N GLU A 80 18.08 -6.02 -2.78
CA GLU A 80 18.94 -6.83 -3.63
C GLU A 80 18.97 -8.28 -3.15
N LEU A 81 19.09 -8.50 -1.83
CA LEU A 81 19.01 -9.84 -1.26
C LEU A 81 17.61 -10.45 -1.44
N VAL A 82 16.54 -9.66 -1.26
CA VAL A 82 15.17 -10.12 -1.53
C VAL A 82 15.01 -10.52 -3.00
N HIS A 83 15.51 -9.71 -3.92
CA HIS A 83 15.42 -9.92 -5.37
C HIS A 83 16.30 -11.07 -5.88
N SER A 84 17.35 -11.45 -5.15
CA SER A 84 18.18 -12.61 -5.48
C SER A 84 17.47 -13.96 -5.29
N LYS A 85 16.33 -13.99 -4.57
CA LYS A 85 15.60 -15.21 -4.24
C LYS A 85 14.75 -15.69 -5.42
N SER A 86 14.38 -16.97 -5.42
CA SER A 86 13.44 -17.50 -6.41
C SER A 86 12.08 -16.82 -6.32
N MET A 87 11.47 -16.56 -7.48
CA MET A 87 10.09 -16.09 -7.55
C MET A 87 9.11 -17.27 -7.57
N GLU A 88 8.05 -17.17 -6.79
CA GLU A 88 7.00 -18.17 -6.69
C GLU A 88 5.61 -17.54 -6.87
N PRO A 89 4.57 -18.33 -7.23
CA PRO A 89 3.20 -17.82 -7.34
C PRO A 89 2.78 -16.98 -6.14
N ILE A 90 2.22 -15.79 -6.38
CA ILE A 90 1.77 -14.90 -5.30
C ILE A 90 0.65 -15.55 -4.48
N ARG A 91 0.71 -15.38 -3.16
CA ARG A 91 -0.35 -15.81 -2.24
C ARG A 91 -1.12 -14.57 -1.78
N ILE A 92 -2.35 -14.42 -2.26
CA ILE A 92 -3.20 -13.28 -1.91
C ILE A 92 -4.26 -13.72 -0.91
N GLY A 93 -4.29 -13.07 0.24
CA GLY A 93 -5.34 -13.19 1.24
C GLY A 93 -6.33 -12.03 1.16
N TYR A 94 -7.50 -12.22 1.74
CA TYR A 94 -8.45 -11.13 1.94
C TYR A 94 -9.25 -11.31 3.23
N ASP A 95 -9.73 -10.20 3.78
CA ASP A 95 -10.67 -10.16 4.89
C ASP A 95 -11.84 -9.25 4.53
N VAL A 96 -13.06 -9.78 4.58
CA VAL A 96 -14.25 -8.92 4.44
C VAL A 96 -14.58 -8.28 5.78
N ILE A 97 -14.30 -6.98 5.88
CA ILE A 97 -14.52 -6.13 7.06
C ILE A 97 -15.50 -5.02 6.73
N ASP A 98 -16.18 -4.45 7.74
CA ASP A 98 -17.04 -3.27 7.59
C ASP A 98 -18.01 -3.34 6.39
N VAL A 99 -19.07 -4.14 6.55
CA VAL A 99 -20.12 -4.39 5.56
C VAL A 99 -21.37 -3.61 5.97
N ASP A 100 -21.95 -2.85 5.03
CA ASP A 100 -23.19 -2.12 5.28
C ASP A 100 -24.31 -3.08 5.73
N THR A 101 -25.10 -2.66 6.71
CA THR A 101 -26.18 -3.51 7.29
C THR A 101 -27.28 -3.85 6.30
N SER A 102 -27.42 -3.08 5.22
CA SER A 102 -28.37 -3.34 4.12
C SER A 102 -27.89 -4.42 3.14
N VAL A 103 -26.63 -4.85 3.22
CA VAL A 103 -26.07 -5.86 2.33
C VAL A 103 -26.65 -7.24 2.69
N SER A 104 -27.31 -7.85 1.72
CA SER A 104 -27.86 -9.20 1.91
C SER A 104 -26.75 -10.24 2.10
N ALA A 105 -27.06 -11.33 2.82
CA ALA A 105 -26.14 -12.45 2.96
C ALA A 105 -25.78 -13.06 1.60
N GLU A 106 -26.72 -13.05 0.64
CA GLU A 106 -26.47 -13.47 -0.73
C GLU A 106 -25.42 -12.60 -1.41
N THR A 107 -25.52 -11.27 -1.29
CA THR A 107 -24.58 -10.31 -1.90
C THR A 107 -23.19 -10.48 -1.31
N ARG A 108 -23.12 -10.59 0.03
CA ARG A 108 -21.85 -10.86 0.72
C ARG A 108 -21.23 -12.17 0.25
N ASN A 109 -22.00 -13.26 0.21
CA ASN A 109 -21.50 -14.57 -0.23
C ASN A 109 -21.06 -14.57 -1.69
N HIS A 110 -21.78 -13.86 -2.57
CA HIS A 110 -21.40 -13.76 -3.98
C HIS A 110 -20.05 -13.03 -4.14
N ILE A 111 -19.85 -11.90 -3.44
CA ILE A 111 -18.57 -11.20 -3.44
C ILE A 111 -17.47 -12.10 -2.86
N GLU A 112 -17.71 -12.64 -1.66
CA GLU A 112 -16.70 -13.33 -0.86
C GLU A 112 -16.25 -14.66 -1.48
N HIS A 113 -17.20 -15.45 -1.97
CA HIS A 113 -16.94 -16.82 -2.36
C HIS A 113 -16.95 -17.04 -3.87
N VAL A 114 -17.43 -16.08 -4.66
CA VAL A 114 -17.41 -16.17 -6.13
C VAL A 114 -16.44 -15.14 -6.71
N ILE A 115 -16.71 -13.85 -6.52
CA ILE A 115 -15.96 -12.77 -7.18
C ILE A 115 -14.50 -12.75 -6.71
N LEU A 116 -14.27 -12.61 -5.40
CA LEU A 116 -12.92 -12.50 -4.83
C LEU A 116 -12.09 -13.76 -5.08
N LYS A 117 -12.66 -14.95 -4.83
CA LYS A 117 -11.96 -16.22 -5.06
C LYS A 117 -11.50 -16.38 -6.51
N ARG A 118 -12.35 -16.02 -7.49
CA ARG A 118 -11.99 -16.10 -8.91
C ARG A 118 -10.93 -15.07 -9.30
N ALA A 119 -11.03 -13.84 -8.81
CA ALA A 119 -10.03 -12.79 -9.06
C ALA A 119 -8.66 -13.12 -8.45
N ILE A 120 -8.64 -13.64 -7.22
CA ILE A 120 -7.41 -14.07 -6.55
C ILE A 120 -6.78 -15.26 -7.26
N ASN A 121 -7.58 -16.24 -7.70
CA ASN A 121 -7.07 -17.37 -8.46
C ASN A 121 -6.43 -16.94 -9.79
N TYR A 122 -7.00 -15.93 -10.46
CA TYR A 122 -6.38 -15.32 -11.63
C TYR A 122 -4.98 -14.77 -11.29
N TRP A 123 -4.89 -13.87 -10.30
CA TRP A 123 -3.61 -13.24 -9.95
C TRP A 123 -2.57 -14.23 -9.42
N SER A 124 -2.99 -15.21 -8.61
CA SER A 124 -2.11 -16.26 -8.07
C SER A 124 -1.50 -17.14 -9.17
N ARG A 125 -2.16 -17.27 -10.33
CA ARG A 125 -1.62 -18.00 -11.50
C ARG A 125 -0.78 -17.12 -12.42
N THR A 126 -1.06 -15.82 -12.42
CA THR A 126 -0.44 -14.86 -13.34
C THR A 126 0.87 -14.28 -12.80
N LEU A 127 0.92 -13.97 -11.50
CA LEU A 127 2.07 -13.29 -10.90
C LEU A 127 2.92 -14.22 -10.06
N LYS A 128 4.23 -13.98 -10.13
CA LYS A 128 5.20 -14.53 -9.19
C LYS A 128 5.85 -13.41 -8.39
N VAL A 129 6.26 -13.71 -7.17
CA VAL A 129 6.88 -12.76 -6.23
C VAL A 129 7.97 -13.45 -5.43
N HIS A 130 8.89 -12.68 -4.83
CA HIS A 130 9.74 -13.20 -3.76
C HIS A 130 8.89 -13.31 -2.49
N ARG A 131 8.63 -14.53 -2.02
CA ARG A 131 7.63 -14.76 -0.96
C ARG A 131 8.08 -14.29 0.40
N ALA A 132 7.15 -13.74 1.16
CA ALA A 132 7.37 -13.48 2.58
C ALA A 132 7.53 -14.81 3.35
N THR A 133 8.53 -14.87 4.22
CA THR A 133 8.86 -16.04 5.05
C THR A 133 8.25 -15.95 6.45
N ALA A 134 7.69 -14.79 6.81
CA ALA A 134 6.94 -14.59 8.05
C ALA A 134 5.56 -13.99 7.75
N PRO A 135 4.61 -14.05 8.69
CA PRO A 135 3.30 -13.41 8.54
C PRO A 135 3.44 -11.91 8.26
N LEU A 136 2.64 -11.40 7.32
CA LEU A 136 2.64 -9.96 7.02
C LEU A 136 2.08 -9.19 8.22
N THR A 137 2.76 -8.12 8.60
CA THR A 137 2.38 -7.31 9.76
C THR A 137 2.51 -5.83 9.46
N VAL A 138 1.70 -5.01 10.13
CA VAL A 138 1.73 -3.55 10.00
C VAL A 138 2.12 -2.94 11.33
N SER A 139 2.97 -1.90 11.29
CA SER A 139 3.32 -1.15 12.48
C SER A 139 2.15 -0.28 12.95
N ARG A 140 1.98 -0.14 14.26
CA ARG A 140 1.10 0.89 14.83
C ARG A 140 1.70 2.28 14.57
N ILE A 141 0.85 3.30 14.45
CA ILE A 141 1.27 4.70 14.36
C ILE A 141 1.43 5.21 15.78
N GLY A 142 2.64 5.59 16.17
CA GLY A 142 2.86 6.19 17.48
C GLY A 142 2.71 7.71 17.48
N VAL A 143 2.27 8.26 18.61
CA VAL A 143 2.16 9.70 18.85
C VAL A 143 3.35 10.15 19.70
N ASP A 144 3.93 11.30 19.38
CA ASP A 144 5.10 11.88 20.08
C ASP A 144 6.25 10.88 20.29
N CYS A 145 6.55 10.12 19.24
CA CYS A 145 7.60 9.11 19.31
C CYS A 145 8.98 9.76 19.37
N HIS A 146 9.76 9.38 20.37
CA HIS A 146 11.15 9.79 20.52
C HIS A 146 12.07 8.57 20.54
N GLU A 147 13.19 8.68 19.83
CA GLU A 147 14.35 7.81 20.04
C GLU A 147 15.22 8.49 21.09
N TYR A 148 15.51 7.79 22.18
CA TYR A 148 16.50 8.27 23.14
C TYR A 148 17.88 7.84 22.66
N GLY A 149 18.81 8.79 22.64
CA GLY A 149 20.20 8.56 22.31
C GLY A 149 21.07 9.02 23.46
N LEU A 150 22.03 8.19 23.85
CA LEU A 150 23.16 8.66 24.63
C LEU A 150 24.08 9.43 23.70
N GLY A 151 24.23 10.74 23.88
CA GLY A 151 25.17 11.49 23.04
C GLY A 151 25.65 12.85 23.52
N PHE A 152 26.87 13.21 23.11
CA PHE A 152 27.42 14.56 23.27
C PHE A 152 27.34 15.27 21.92
N ARG A 153 26.56 16.36 21.84
CA ARG A 153 26.34 17.33 20.74
C ARG A 153 26.29 16.79 19.28
N ASP A 154 27.19 15.90 18.87
CA ASP A 154 27.30 15.27 17.55
C ASP A 154 27.54 13.73 17.56
N TYR A 155 27.61 13.05 18.72
CA TYR A 155 27.85 11.58 18.80
C TYR A 155 26.74 10.85 19.56
N VAL A 156 25.97 9.99 18.89
CA VAL A 156 24.98 9.08 19.53
C VAL A 156 25.59 7.68 19.67
N PHE A 157 25.87 7.24 20.91
CA PHE A 157 26.56 5.97 21.22
C PHE A 157 25.66 4.74 21.14
N THR A 158 24.37 4.88 21.43
CA THR A 158 23.36 3.82 21.32
C THR A 158 22.01 4.43 21.00
N LYS A 159 21.35 3.99 19.92
CA LYS A 159 19.94 4.28 19.70
C LYS A 159 19.10 3.37 20.60
N THR A 160 18.26 3.93 21.46
CA THR A 160 17.26 3.12 22.17
C THR A 160 16.10 2.80 21.22
N PRO A 161 15.31 1.75 21.51
CA PRO A 161 13.96 1.63 20.94
C PRO A 161 13.21 2.96 20.98
N ARG A 162 12.56 3.30 19.87
CA ARG A 162 11.61 4.41 19.77
C ARG A 162 10.45 4.18 20.73
N SER A 163 10.22 5.10 21.66
CA SER A 163 9.10 5.08 22.60
C SER A 163 8.11 6.18 22.26
N CYS A 164 6.82 5.89 22.36
CA CYS A 164 5.75 6.83 22.01
C CYS A 164 4.79 7.03 23.20
N SER A 165 4.16 8.20 23.27
CA SER A 165 3.23 8.56 24.35
C SER A 165 1.91 7.79 24.26
N SER A 166 1.48 7.51 23.04
CA SER A 166 0.35 6.66 22.70
C SER A 166 0.59 5.99 21.35
N ALA A 167 -0.27 5.01 21.00
CA ALA A 167 -0.28 4.40 19.70
C ALA A 167 -1.70 4.29 19.16
N LYS A 168 -1.83 4.39 17.84
CA LYS A 168 -3.07 4.29 17.07
C LYS A 168 -2.91 3.24 15.99
N ASN A 169 -4.02 2.59 15.62
CA ASN A 169 -4.04 1.71 14.46
C ASN A 169 -3.87 2.56 13.18
N PRO A 170 -3.00 2.16 12.25
CA PRO A 170 -2.98 2.75 10.93
C PRO A 170 -4.31 2.51 10.23
N THR A 171 -4.66 3.44 9.34
CA THR A 171 -5.82 3.28 8.46
C THR A 171 -5.41 2.75 7.09
N CYS A 172 -6.34 2.07 6.44
CA CYS A 172 -6.21 1.56 5.08
C CYS A 172 -7.52 1.84 4.36
N GLY A 173 -7.50 2.43 3.17
CA GLY A 173 -8.75 2.93 2.59
C GLY A 173 -9.31 4.14 3.35
N VAL A 174 -10.58 4.47 3.11
CA VAL A 174 -11.21 5.67 3.67
C VAL A 174 -11.55 5.45 5.15
N GLY A 175 -10.57 5.70 6.02
CA GLY A 175 -10.74 5.69 7.47
C GLY A 175 -10.88 4.30 8.12
N ILE A 176 -10.65 3.21 7.39
CA ILE A 176 -10.76 1.86 7.96
C ILE A 176 -9.51 1.53 8.77
N ASN A 177 -9.66 1.29 10.06
CA ASN A 177 -8.55 0.86 10.91
C ASN A 177 -8.11 -0.55 10.51
N ILE A 178 -6.81 -0.75 10.33
CA ILE A 178 -6.25 -2.09 10.11
C ILE A 178 -6.52 -2.93 11.38
N PRO A 179 -7.12 -4.14 11.25
CA PRO A 179 -7.43 -5.00 12.38
C PRO A 179 -6.21 -5.34 13.24
N GLU A 180 -6.40 -5.40 14.57
CA GLU A 180 -5.31 -5.66 15.52
C GLU A 180 -4.57 -6.98 15.26
N LYS A 181 -5.26 -7.97 14.67
CA LYS A 181 -4.64 -9.25 14.27
C LYS A 181 -3.49 -9.10 13.27
N TYR A 182 -3.41 -7.98 12.55
CA TYR A 182 -2.31 -7.66 11.63
C TYR A 182 -1.25 -6.73 12.22
N LEU A 183 -1.47 -6.19 13.42
CA LEU A 183 -0.60 -5.18 13.99
C LEU A 183 0.56 -5.80 14.75
N ARG A 184 1.70 -5.12 14.73
CA ARG A 184 2.84 -5.44 15.58
C ARG A 184 2.59 -5.02 17.03
N PRO A 185 3.25 -5.69 17.99
CA PRO A 185 3.29 -5.15 19.34
C PRO A 185 4.00 -3.79 19.33
N MET A 186 3.60 -2.92 20.25
CA MET A 186 4.20 -1.60 20.40
C MET A 186 4.30 -1.21 21.86
N LYS A 187 5.49 -0.76 22.27
CA LYS A 187 5.71 -0.22 23.61
C LYS A 187 5.25 1.23 23.66
N VAL A 188 4.47 1.57 24.67
CA VAL A 188 3.88 2.89 24.89
C VAL A 188 4.20 3.35 26.30
N CYS A 189 4.70 4.56 26.48
CA CYS A 189 5.13 5.09 27.77
C CYS A 189 4.37 6.39 28.07
N LYS A 190 3.68 6.47 29.21
CA LYS A 190 2.80 7.61 29.54
C LYS A 190 3.58 8.91 29.79
N SER A 191 4.81 8.85 30.28
CA SER A 191 5.68 10.00 30.54
C SER A 191 6.97 9.96 29.70
N LYS A 192 7.46 11.14 29.31
CA LYS A 192 8.67 11.31 28.50
C LYS A 192 9.91 11.17 29.38
N CYS A 193 10.89 10.37 28.98
CA CYS A 193 12.17 10.30 29.68
C CYS A 193 13.01 11.57 29.36
N PRO A 194 13.66 12.23 30.35
CA PRO A 194 14.51 13.40 30.09
C PRO A 194 15.73 13.05 29.24
N GLN A 195 16.08 13.90 28.27
CA GLN A 195 17.12 13.64 27.25
C GLN A 195 18.58 13.61 27.78
N ALA A 196 18.87 14.03 29.02
CA ALA A 196 20.25 14.38 29.38
C ALA A 196 20.81 13.87 30.73
N LEU A 197 20.00 13.46 31.73
CA LEU A 197 20.49 13.52 33.13
C LEU A 197 20.44 12.25 34.00
N GLU A 198 20.25 11.05 33.45
CA GLU A 198 20.27 9.82 34.26
C GLU A 198 21.12 8.69 33.69
N THR A 199 22.15 9.02 32.90
CA THR A 199 22.96 8.00 32.24
C THR A 199 24.25 7.64 32.93
N ILE A 200 24.73 8.43 33.89
CA ILE A 200 25.94 8.07 34.63
C ILE A 200 25.67 6.90 35.58
N GLU A 201 24.57 6.91 36.32
CA GLU A 201 24.24 5.81 37.24
C GLU A 201 23.97 4.49 36.48
N HIS A 202 23.21 4.54 35.37
CA HIS A 202 22.96 3.35 34.53
C HIS A 202 24.24 2.77 33.89
N LEU A 203 25.16 3.62 33.45
CA LEU A 203 26.44 3.20 32.89
C LEU A 203 27.38 2.61 33.97
N VAL A 204 27.30 3.11 35.20
CA VAL A 204 28.20 2.71 36.31
C VAL A 204 27.72 1.45 37.03
N THR A 205 26.42 1.30 37.27
CA THR A 205 25.90 0.18 38.09
C THR A 205 25.50 -1.05 37.28
N LYS A 206 25.26 -0.92 35.97
CA LYS A 206 24.62 -1.95 35.11
C LYS A 206 23.29 -2.50 35.68
N THR A 207 22.68 -1.81 36.64
CA THR A 207 21.39 -2.17 37.24
C THR A 207 20.57 -0.90 37.44
N GLY A 208 19.37 -0.86 36.86
CA GLY A 208 18.46 0.29 36.89
C GLY A 208 18.69 1.25 35.73
N GLY A 209 17.81 1.22 34.71
CA GLY A 209 17.70 2.28 33.70
C GLY A 209 16.87 3.44 34.23
N PRO A 210 16.84 4.61 33.55
CA PRO A 210 15.96 5.70 33.97
C PRO A 210 14.53 5.15 34.11
N PRO A 211 13.82 5.46 35.20
CA PRO A 211 12.44 5.05 35.36
C PRO A 211 11.61 5.81 34.33
N CYS A 212 11.46 5.26 33.14
CA CYS A 212 10.36 5.66 32.29
C CYS A 212 9.11 5.06 32.96
N ASP A 213 8.28 5.90 33.58
CA ASP A 213 7.09 5.46 34.32
C ASP A 213 6.25 4.51 33.46
N GLU A 214 5.76 3.43 34.08
CA GLU A 214 4.82 2.43 33.56
C GLU A 214 4.66 2.42 32.03
N CYS A 215 5.69 2.00 31.30
CA CYS A 215 5.50 1.64 29.91
C CYS A 215 4.67 0.36 29.82
N SER A 216 3.60 0.37 29.02
CA SER A 216 2.85 -0.83 28.68
C SER A 216 3.20 -1.30 27.28
N GLU A 217 3.05 -2.60 27.04
CA GLU A 217 3.13 -3.16 25.70
C GLU A 217 1.71 -3.38 25.18
N LEU A 218 1.39 -2.75 24.06
CA LEU A 218 0.21 -3.12 23.30
C LEU A 218 0.51 -4.43 22.59
N PRO A 219 -0.32 -5.48 22.78
CA PRO A 219 -0.09 -6.75 22.14
C PRO A 219 -0.18 -6.61 20.62
N GLY A 220 0.65 -7.41 19.94
CA GLY A 220 0.54 -7.63 18.50
C GLY A 220 -0.39 -8.79 18.18
N GLY A 221 -0.84 -8.82 16.93
CA GLY A 221 -1.55 -9.94 16.34
C GLY A 221 -0.63 -10.98 15.71
N GLY A 222 -1.23 -12.06 15.20
CA GLY A 222 -0.52 -13.14 14.50
C GLY A 222 -0.01 -12.79 13.10
N GLY A 223 -0.44 -11.65 12.54
CA GLY A 223 -0.16 -11.27 11.16
C GLY A 223 -0.94 -12.08 10.13
N ALA A 224 -0.80 -11.72 8.85
CA ALA A 224 -1.37 -12.48 7.74
C ALA A 224 -0.46 -13.65 7.41
N VAL A 225 -0.77 -14.83 7.96
CA VAL A 225 0.05 -16.04 7.82
C VAL A 225 -0.07 -16.62 6.42
N GLY A 226 1.06 -16.87 5.77
CA GLY A 226 1.09 -17.57 4.49
C GLY A 226 0.66 -16.74 3.28
N PHE A 227 0.62 -15.42 3.42
CA PHE A 227 0.26 -14.49 2.34
C PHE A 227 1.44 -13.56 2.01
N ASP A 228 1.48 -13.12 0.76
CA ASP A 228 2.44 -12.13 0.24
C ASP A 228 1.77 -10.76 0.02
N PHE A 229 0.43 -10.75 0.03
CA PHE A 229 -0.41 -9.57 -0.09
C PHE A 229 -1.76 -9.81 0.59
N MET A 230 -2.28 -8.81 1.30
CA MET A 230 -3.55 -8.89 2.02
C MET A 230 -4.51 -7.77 1.62
N ALA A 231 -5.72 -8.11 1.16
CA ALA A 231 -6.76 -7.14 0.85
C ALA A 231 -7.78 -7.03 2.00
N LEU A 232 -7.95 -5.84 2.54
CA LEU A 232 -9.05 -5.48 3.43
C LEU A 232 -10.25 -5.08 2.57
N VAL A 233 -11.26 -5.93 2.53
CA VAL A 233 -12.40 -5.77 1.63
C VAL A 233 -13.58 -5.20 2.40
N THR A 234 -14.14 -4.08 1.93
CA THR A 234 -15.39 -3.52 2.44
C THR A 234 -16.51 -3.69 1.43
N ILE A 235 -17.76 -3.68 1.91
CA ILE A 235 -18.95 -3.72 1.05
C ILE A 235 -19.85 -2.58 1.51
N LYS A 236 -19.55 -1.37 1.02
CA LYS A 236 -20.18 -0.13 1.48
C LYS A 236 -20.53 0.80 0.35
N GLN A 237 -21.61 1.55 0.53
CA GLN A 237 -21.94 2.68 -0.30
C GLN A 237 -21.08 3.90 0.11
N SER A 238 -19.86 3.97 -0.40
CA SER A 238 -18.93 5.09 -0.17
C SER A 238 -19.20 6.27 -1.12
N GLU A 239 -18.55 7.42 -0.89
CA GLU A 239 -18.58 8.57 -1.81
C GLU A 239 -18.11 8.23 -3.24
N PHE A 240 -17.21 7.26 -3.40
CA PHE A 240 -16.71 6.79 -4.69
C PHE A 240 -17.67 5.83 -5.42
N CYS A 241 -18.77 5.42 -4.77
CA CYS A 241 -19.80 4.57 -5.35
C CYS A 241 -20.79 5.39 -6.20
N GLU A 242 -20.29 6.02 -7.26
CA GLU A 242 -21.10 6.69 -8.27
C GLU A 242 -21.94 5.69 -9.08
N SER A 243 -22.87 6.19 -9.91
CA SER A 243 -23.90 5.40 -10.62
C SER A 243 -23.41 4.20 -11.45
N ARG A 244 -22.11 4.12 -11.75
CA ARG A 244 -21.52 3.01 -12.52
C ARG A 244 -20.39 2.28 -11.78
N THR A 245 -19.91 2.82 -10.66
CA THR A 245 -18.77 2.25 -9.93
C THR A 245 -19.16 0.94 -9.26
N LYS A 246 -18.59 -0.16 -9.75
CA LYS A 246 -18.82 -1.50 -9.17
C LYS A 246 -17.93 -1.76 -7.96
N ALA A 247 -16.68 -1.32 -8.03
CA ALA A 247 -15.71 -1.42 -6.96
C ALA A 247 -14.65 -0.34 -7.14
N HIS A 248 -13.86 -0.12 -6.10
CA HIS A 248 -12.66 0.70 -6.14
C HIS A 248 -11.68 0.19 -5.08
N GLY A 249 -10.40 0.44 -5.27
CA GLY A 249 -9.39 0.03 -4.31
C GLY A 249 -8.09 0.80 -4.42
N SER A 250 -7.24 0.61 -3.42
CA SER A 250 -5.95 1.28 -3.28
C SER A 250 -4.98 0.47 -2.44
N SER A 251 -3.70 0.69 -2.64
CA SER A 251 -2.65 0.25 -1.73
C SER A 251 -2.61 1.14 -0.49
N CYS A 252 -2.34 0.54 0.68
CA CYS A 252 -2.23 1.29 1.93
C CYS A 252 -0.96 0.96 2.73
N VAL A 253 -0.29 -0.16 2.48
CA VAL A 253 0.98 -0.50 3.13
C VAL A 253 1.96 -1.02 2.10
N ARG A 254 3.15 -0.43 2.07
CA ARG A 254 4.33 -0.95 1.35
C ARG A 254 5.37 -1.50 2.31
N ASP A 255 6.16 -2.46 1.85
CA ASP A 255 7.29 -2.96 2.62
C ASP A 255 8.56 -2.12 2.42
N GLN A 256 9.68 -2.57 3.00
CA GLN A 256 10.98 -1.91 2.89
C GLN A 256 11.53 -1.85 1.46
N CYS A 257 11.02 -2.69 0.57
CA CYS A 257 11.37 -2.79 -0.84
C CYS A 257 10.27 -2.22 -1.73
N ASP A 258 9.43 -1.36 -1.15
CA ASP A 258 8.36 -0.63 -1.80
C ASP A 258 7.25 -1.51 -2.42
N ARG A 259 7.18 -2.78 -2.04
CA ARG A 259 6.14 -3.71 -2.51
C ARG A 259 4.86 -3.47 -1.74
N PRO A 260 3.71 -3.28 -2.39
CA PRO A 260 2.42 -3.31 -1.71
C PRO A 260 2.22 -4.65 -1.00
N VAL A 261 1.83 -4.60 0.27
CA VAL A 261 1.62 -5.78 1.13
C VAL A 261 0.24 -5.77 1.81
N PHE A 262 -0.35 -4.59 2.01
CA PHE A 262 -1.77 -4.45 2.34
C PHE A 262 -2.43 -3.43 1.43
N ALA A 263 -3.69 -3.72 1.11
CA ALA A 263 -4.54 -2.87 0.31
C ALA A 263 -5.96 -2.87 0.86
N TRP A 264 -6.76 -1.93 0.37
CA TRP A 264 -8.18 -1.86 0.60
C TRP A 264 -8.94 -1.93 -0.73
N ILE A 265 -10.03 -2.68 -0.75
CA ILE A 265 -10.93 -2.79 -1.90
C ILE A 265 -12.37 -2.69 -1.39
N ASN A 266 -13.14 -1.75 -1.91
CA ASN A 266 -14.55 -1.61 -1.61
C ASN A 266 -15.41 -2.08 -2.78
N PHE A 267 -16.42 -2.90 -2.50
CA PHE A 267 -17.49 -3.21 -3.45
C PHE A 267 -18.71 -2.34 -3.15
N CYS A 268 -19.27 -1.72 -4.19
CA CYS A 268 -20.48 -0.89 -4.07
C CYS A 268 -21.72 -1.79 -4.08
N PRO A 269 -22.46 -1.92 -2.96
CA PRO A 269 -23.53 -2.92 -2.82
C PRO A 269 -24.59 -2.84 -3.92
N GLY A 270 -25.04 -1.63 -4.27
CA GLY A 270 -26.09 -1.41 -5.27
C GLY A 270 -25.71 -1.77 -6.70
N MET A 271 -24.43 -2.05 -6.97
CA MET A 271 -23.91 -2.34 -8.31
C MET A 271 -23.56 -3.83 -8.51
N VAL A 272 -23.80 -4.65 -7.48
CA VAL A 272 -23.59 -6.10 -7.50
C VAL A 272 -24.81 -6.77 -8.10
N SER A 273 -24.59 -7.55 -9.15
CA SER A 273 -25.65 -8.34 -9.79
C SER A 273 -25.52 -9.80 -9.39
N HIS A 274 -26.65 -10.43 -9.13
CA HIS A 274 -26.75 -11.86 -8.82
C HIS A 274 -26.95 -12.73 -10.07
N ARG A 275 -27.09 -12.10 -11.24
CA ARG A 275 -27.27 -12.80 -12.51
C ARG A 275 -25.98 -13.50 -12.92
N GLU A 276 -26.10 -14.74 -13.38
CA GLU A 276 -24.95 -15.56 -13.77
C GLU A 276 -24.16 -14.91 -14.92
N GLU A 277 -24.87 -14.34 -15.90
CA GLU A 277 -24.26 -13.64 -17.04
C GLU A 277 -23.40 -12.43 -16.65
N ASP A 278 -23.71 -11.78 -15.52
CA ASP A 278 -22.98 -10.62 -15.03
C ASP A 278 -21.76 -10.99 -14.18
N THR A 279 -21.66 -12.24 -13.73
CA THR A 279 -20.62 -12.69 -12.79
C THR A 279 -19.23 -12.51 -13.39
N ASN A 280 -19.03 -12.82 -14.67
CA ASN A 280 -17.73 -12.68 -15.33
C ASN A 280 -17.27 -11.22 -15.41
N ALA A 281 -18.19 -10.30 -15.69
CA ALA A 281 -17.88 -8.87 -15.71
C ALA A 281 -17.47 -8.38 -14.31
N GLN A 282 -18.16 -8.82 -13.26
CA GLN A 282 -17.84 -8.47 -11.87
C GLN A 282 -16.49 -9.05 -11.41
N VAL A 283 -16.16 -10.29 -11.81
CA VAL A 283 -14.83 -10.86 -11.60
C VAL A 283 -13.76 -10.04 -12.32
N SER A 284 -14.01 -9.60 -13.56
CA SER A 284 -13.08 -8.74 -14.29
C SER A 284 -12.88 -7.40 -13.59
N THR A 285 -13.93 -6.81 -13.01
CA THR A 285 -13.80 -5.61 -12.16
C THR A 285 -12.93 -5.89 -10.95
N ALA A 286 -13.14 -6.99 -10.22
CA ALA A 286 -12.29 -7.31 -9.07
C ALA A 286 -10.83 -7.52 -9.48
N ILE A 287 -10.56 -8.20 -10.61
CA ILE A 287 -9.21 -8.33 -11.18
C ILE A 287 -8.59 -6.94 -11.42
N HIS A 288 -9.36 -6.03 -12.03
CA HIS A 288 -8.95 -4.65 -12.28
C HIS A 288 -8.60 -3.90 -10.98
N GLU A 289 -9.43 -3.99 -9.93
CA GLU A 289 -9.12 -3.34 -8.64
C GLU A 289 -7.87 -3.93 -7.97
N PHE A 290 -7.69 -5.25 -8.03
CA PHE A 290 -6.47 -5.89 -7.57
C PHE A 290 -5.24 -5.43 -8.37
N ALA A 291 -5.38 -5.13 -9.67
CA ALA A 291 -4.27 -4.60 -10.47
C ALA A 291 -3.78 -3.26 -9.91
N HIS A 292 -4.71 -2.33 -9.63
CA HIS A 292 -4.41 -1.04 -9.01
C HIS A 292 -3.78 -1.23 -7.63
N ALA A 293 -4.36 -2.12 -6.82
CA ALA A 293 -3.89 -2.42 -5.48
C ALA A 293 -2.53 -3.14 -5.42
N LEU A 294 -2.11 -3.83 -6.49
CA LEU A 294 -0.84 -4.57 -6.53
C LEU A 294 0.32 -3.76 -7.11
N ALA A 295 0.08 -2.94 -8.14
CA ALA A 295 1.15 -2.22 -8.83
C ALA A 295 0.68 -1.05 -9.70
N PHE A 296 -0.53 -1.13 -10.27
CA PHE A 296 -0.94 -0.25 -11.37
C PHE A 296 -1.62 1.04 -10.88
N SER A 297 -0.95 1.83 -10.07
CA SER A 297 -1.38 3.21 -9.75
C SER A 297 -0.23 4.17 -9.97
N SER A 298 -0.50 5.38 -10.44
CA SER A 298 0.53 6.42 -10.63
C SER A 298 1.32 6.69 -9.34
N HIS A 299 0.67 6.54 -8.18
CA HIS A 299 1.28 6.68 -6.86
C HIS A 299 2.35 5.62 -6.57
N LEU A 300 2.30 4.46 -7.24
CA LEU A 300 3.23 3.34 -7.07
C LEU A 300 4.36 3.33 -8.12
N PHE A 301 4.21 4.01 -9.26
CA PHE A 301 5.19 3.93 -10.35
C PHE A 301 6.57 4.45 -9.97
N GLY A 302 6.63 5.57 -9.24
CA GLY A 302 7.89 6.09 -8.71
C GLY A 302 8.57 5.11 -7.73
N PHE A 303 7.81 4.15 -7.20
CA PHE A 303 8.32 3.17 -6.25
C PHE A 303 8.86 1.89 -6.91
N PHE A 304 8.80 1.79 -8.23
CA PHE A 304 9.30 0.61 -8.94
C PHE A 304 10.82 0.44 -8.76
N ARG A 305 11.22 -0.84 -8.75
CA ARG A 305 12.61 -1.28 -8.61
C ARG A 305 13.03 -2.07 -9.84
N SER A 306 14.33 -2.05 -10.12
CA SER A 306 14.94 -2.90 -11.13
C SER A 306 14.85 -4.37 -10.75
N LYS A 307 15.18 -5.25 -11.70
CA LYS A 307 15.27 -6.70 -11.44
C LYS A 307 16.21 -7.04 -10.26
N ASP A 308 17.24 -6.22 -10.05
CA ASP A 308 18.27 -6.44 -9.03
C ASP A 308 17.90 -5.78 -7.69
N GLY A 309 16.70 -5.21 -7.56
CA GLY A 309 16.20 -4.63 -6.30
C GLY A 309 16.53 -3.15 -6.08
N MET A 310 17.20 -2.50 -7.03
CA MET A 310 17.55 -1.08 -6.94
C MET A 310 16.35 -0.17 -7.28
N PRO A 311 16.10 0.92 -6.56
CA PRO A 311 15.09 1.91 -6.95
C PRO A 311 15.31 2.43 -8.38
N LEU A 312 14.26 2.47 -9.21
CA LEU A 312 14.34 3.11 -10.53
C LEU A 312 14.36 4.64 -10.45
N PHE A 313 13.86 5.18 -9.34
CA PHE A 313 13.82 6.60 -9.06
C PHE A 313 14.59 6.89 -7.77
N PRO A 314 15.36 8.00 -7.71
CA PRO A 314 16.11 8.37 -6.52
C PRO A 314 15.22 8.51 -5.26
N ARG A 315 15.79 8.13 -4.12
CA ARG A 315 15.16 8.23 -2.80
C ARG A 315 15.80 9.36 -2.00
N GLU A 316 15.08 9.89 -1.02
CA GLU A 316 15.70 10.78 -0.04
C GLU A 316 16.75 10.02 0.77
N GLU A 317 17.87 10.68 1.07
CA GLU A 317 18.99 10.08 1.81
C GLU A 317 18.60 9.69 3.24
N GLU A 318 17.89 10.59 3.95
CA GLU A 318 17.44 10.37 5.32
C GLU A 318 16.15 9.53 5.40
N HIS A 319 15.35 9.54 4.33
CA HIS A 319 14.08 8.83 4.25
C HIS A 319 14.02 7.94 2.99
N PRO A 320 14.69 6.77 2.99
CA PRO A 320 14.85 5.93 1.79
C PRO A 320 13.54 5.33 1.24
N HIS A 321 12.42 5.51 1.95
CA HIS A 321 11.06 5.15 1.52
C HIS A 321 10.30 6.33 0.89
N GLN A 322 10.91 7.51 0.79
CA GLN A 322 10.39 8.69 0.13
C GLN A 322 11.15 8.94 -1.17
N LEU A 323 10.44 9.48 -2.16
CA LEU A 323 11.00 9.81 -3.46
C LEU A 323 11.66 11.19 -3.40
N GLN A 324 12.87 11.28 -3.94
CA GLN A 324 13.57 12.56 -4.05
C GLN A 324 12.78 13.53 -4.96
N ASN A 325 12.82 14.83 -4.67
CA ASN A 325 12.22 15.92 -5.47
C ASN A 325 10.69 15.90 -5.61
N ARG A 326 10.00 15.12 -4.77
CA ARG A 326 8.55 15.20 -4.65
C ARG A 326 8.16 16.51 -3.97
N VAL A 327 7.38 17.36 -4.64
CA VAL A 327 6.87 18.61 -4.05
C VAL A 327 5.36 18.62 -3.94
N SER A 328 4.87 18.97 -2.75
CA SER A 328 3.45 19.22 -2.53
C SER A 328 2.96 20.36 -3.42
N TRP A 329 1.71 20.27 -3.84
CA TRP A 329 1.09 21.26 -4.70
C TRP A 329 -0.37 21.48 -4.29
N THR A 330 -0.87 22.66 -4.64
CA THR A 330 -2.29 23.01 -4.47
C THR A 330 -2.87 23.47 -5.78
N CYS A 331 -4.14 23.16 -5.98
CA CYS A 331 -4.96 23.71 -7.04
C CYS A 331 -5.91 24.73 -6.43
N ASN A 332 -5.99 25.93 -7.00
CA ASN A 332 -7.01 26.90 -6.64
C ASN A 332 -7.65 27.50 -7.91
N GLN A 333 -8.59 28.43 -7.71
CA GLN A 333 -9.34 29.07 -8.81
C GLN A 333 -8.44 29.81 -9.82
N ASN A 334 -7.20 30.15 -9.45
CA ASN A 334 -6.25 30.91 -10.26
C ASN A 334 -5.14 30.02 -10.88
N GLY A 335 -5.22 28.70 -10.74
CA GLY A 335 -4.28 27.74 -11.32
C GLY A 335 -3.57 26.86 -10.29
N TYR A 336 -2.41 26.34 -10.66
CA TYR A 336 -1.57 25.47 -9.83
C TYR A 336 -0.56 26.29 -9.04
N ALA A 337 -0.37 25.95 -7.76
CA ALA A 337 0.69 26.47 -6.92
C ALA A 337 1.63 25.32 -6.51
N TRP A 338 2.93 25.50 -6.77
CA TRP A 338 4.00 24.64 -6.25
C TRP A 338 5.27 25.48 -6.02
N ASN A 339 6.12 25.16 -5.04
CA ASN A 339 5.86 24.21 -3.94
C ASN A 339 4.81 24.79 -2.98
N ASP A 340 3.82 23.99 -2.57
CA ASP A 340 2.84 24.41 -1.55
C ASP A 340 2.89 23.45 -0.35
N PRO A 341 3.59 23.82 0.73
CA PRO A 341 3.66 23.03 1.96
C PRO A 341 2.31 22.82 2.66
N ALA A 342 1.34 23.71 2.44
CA ALA A 342 -0.01 23.60 2.99
C ALA A 342 -0.95 22.77 2.10
N GLY A 343 -0.48 22.39 0.90
CA GLY A 343 -1.29 21.67 -0.07
C GLY A 343 -1.71 20.29 0.40
N HIS A 344 -3.02 20.03 0.28
CA HIS A 344 -3.61 18.74 0.63
C HIS A 344 -3.33 17.65 -0.42
N ARG A 345 -2.76 18.00 -1.57
CA ARG A 345 -2.48 17.06 -2.67
C ARG A 345 -1.02 16.63 -2.66
N LYS A 346 -0.82 15.32 -2.75
CA LYS A 346 0.49 14.71 -2.58
C LYS A 346 1.24 14.66 -3.93
N PHE A 347 2.29 15.47 -3.97
CA PHE A 347 3.50 15.34 -4.79
C PHE A 347 3.35 15.30 -6.32
N VAL A 348 3.80 16.37 -7.00
CA VAL A 348 4.21 16.27 -8.42
C VAL A 348 5.69 15.92 -8.46
N ASP A 349 6.06 14.95 -9.29
CA ASP A 349 7.46 14.73 -9.66
C ASP A 349 7.87 15.82 -10.65
N LEU A 350 8.67 16.78 -10.19
CA LEU A 350 9.17 17.89 -11.01
C LEU A 350 10.52 17.58 -11.66
N SER A 351 10.97 16.32 -11.67
CA SER A 351 12.15 15.94 -12.44
C SER A 351 11.89 16.12 -13.95
N SER A 352 12.12 17.35 -14.40
CA SER A 352 12.16 17.76 -15.80
C SER A 352 13.24 17.00 -16.60
N ALA A 353 14.17 16.34 -15.91
CA ALA A 353 15.15 15.45 -16.48
C ALA A 353 14.57 14.04 -16.70
N GLY A 354 13.80 13.86 -17.77
CA GLY A 354 13.41 12.52 -18.23
C GLY A 354 11.93 12.29 -18.52
N ILE A 355 11.13 13.33 -18.78
CA ILE A 355 9.79 13.14 -19.34
C ILE A 355 9.95 12.59 -20.77
N ILE A 356 9.88 11.26 -20.91
CA ILE A 356 10.03 10.55 -22.20
C ILE A 356 8.76 10.69 -23.05
N VAL A 357 7.59 10.70 -22.41
CA VAL A 357 6.28 10.84 -23.07
C VAL A 357 5.34 11.63 -22.16
N LYS A 358 4.58 12.55 -22.74
CA LYS A 358 3.35 13.08 -22.15
C LYS A 358 2.19 12.27 -22.71
N SER A 359 1.46 11.57 -21.85
CA SER A 359 0.24 10.88 -22.22
C SER A 359 -0.89 11.43 -21.39
N SER A 360 -1.99 11.81 -22.03
CA SER A 360 -3.23 12.10 -21.31
C SER A 360 -3.79 10.80 -20.75
N GLU A 361 -3.96 10.75 -19.42
CA GLU A 361 -4.71 9.66 -18.84
C GLU A 361 -6.17 9.79 -19.30
N ARG A 362 -6.74 8.72 -19.86
CA ARG A 362 -8.11 8.68 -20.41
C ARG A 362 -8.43 9.72 -21.51
N GLY A 363 -7.42 10.30 -22.18
CA GLY A 363 -7.62 11.28 -23.26
C GLY A 363 -7.95 12.70 -22.76
N ILE A 364 -7.61 12.99 -21.50
CA ILE A 364 -7.74 14.32 -20.90
C ILE A 364 -6.48 15.12 -21.23
N ASP A 365 -6.52 15.84 -22.35
CA ASP A 365 -5.37 16.58 -22.91
C ASP A 365 -5.10 17.92 -22.20
N GLN A 366 -6.00 18.31 -21.31
CA GLN A 366 -5.86 19.43 -20.39
C GLN A 366 -6.35 18.95 -19.04
N CYS A 367 -5.53 19.04 -18.01
CA CYS A 367 -6.00 19.03 -16.62
C CYS A 367 -6.27 20.50 -16.27
N PRO A 368 -7.47 21.06 -16.51
CA PRO A 368 -7.80 22.34 -15.93
C PRO A 368 -7.95 22.11 -14.43
N CYS A 369 -7.21 22.88 -13.64
CA CYS A 369 -7.56 23.07 -12.24
C CYS A 369 -9.07 23.38 -12.16
N PRO A 370 -9.91 22.61 -11.43
CA PRO A 370 -11.35 22.77 -11.48
C PRO A 370 -11.72 24.16 -11.00
N VAL A 371 -12.08 25.03 -11.94
CA VAL A 371 -12.57 26.37 -11.63
C VAL A 371 -13.88 26.20 -10.87
N GLY A 372 -13.89 26.53 -9.58
CA GLY A 372 -15.10 26.66 -8.77
C GLY A 372 -15.71 25.38 -8.19
N MET A 373 -15.01 24.24 -8.15
CA MET A 373 -15.48 23.02 -7.47
C MET A 373 -14.49 22.54 -6.39
N PRO A 374 -14.97 21.98 -5.25
CA PRO A 374 -14.10 21.50 -4.17
C PRO A 374 -13.39 20.15 -4.47
N PHE A 375 -13.57 19.56 -5.65
CA PHE A 375 -13.01 18.27 -6.06
C PHE A 375 -12.51 18.30 -7.52
N MET A 376 -11.60 17.38 -7.89
CA MET A 376 -11.19 17.22 -9.30
C MET A 376 -12.34 16.68 -10.14
N GLN A 377 -12.40 17.08 -11.42
CA GLN A 377 -13.18 16.31 -12.38
C GLN A 377 -12.53 14.91 -12.50
N PRO A 378 -13.30 13.81 -12.43
CA PRO A 378 -12.76 12.47 -12.51
C PRO A 378 -11.90 12.28 -13.78
N GLY A 379 -10.64 11.89 -13.61
CA GLY A 379 -9.73 11.50 -14.70
C GLY A 379 -8.58 12.48 -15.02
N CYS A 380 -8.44 13.60 -14.29
CA CYS A 380 -7.26 14.47 -14.41
C CYS A 380 -6.03 13.90 -13.71
#